data_AF-A0A257X536-F1
#
_entry.id   AF-A0A257X536-F1
#
_cell.length_a   1.000
_cell.length_b   1.000
_cell.length_c   1.000
_cell.angle_alpha   90.00
_cell.angle_beta   90.00
_cell.angle_gamma   90.00
#
_symmetry.space_group_name_H-M   'P 1'
#
loop_
_entity.id
_entity.type
_entity.pdbx_description
1 polymer ?
#
loop_
_entity_poly.entity_id
_entity_poly.type
_entity_poly.pdbx_seq_one_letter_code
_entity_poly.pdbx_strand_id
1 'polypeptide(L)'
;ALDSLRGPLETGEVMVARANAHVRYPAKVQLVAAMNPCRCGHGGAGRGYCGKAPRCQRDYQGRVSGPLMDRIDLSVDMPAVTAADLALPPPSEGSAEFAARVARARQLQIDRAEAHESLEALNGRAEGAFLEKIVAIDEAGRSLLARAAEAGKISARGWTRVLRLSRTIADLEGADGVRRVHVAEALAHRRSATPGEDVAPSFGQPVF
;
A
#
# COMPACT_ATOMS: atom_id res chain seq x y z
N ALA A 1 -10.13 -18.89 -5.17
CA ALA A 1 -9.56 -18.93 -3.80
C ALA A 1 -9.14 -17.54 -3.34
N LEU A 2 -8.19 -16.87 -4.03
CA LEU A 2 -7.74 -15.52 -3.63
C LEU A 2 -8.86 -14.46 -3.63
N ASP A 3 -9.79 -14.51 -4.58
CA ASP A 3 -10.92 -13.56 -4.63
C ASP A 3 -11.86 -13.63 -3.42
N SER A 4 -11.81 -14.73 -2.66
CA SER A 4 -12.57 -14.88 -1.41
C SER A 4 -12.02 -13.99 -0.29
N LEU A 5 -10.77 -13.51 -0.40
CA LEU A 5 -10.17 -12.56 0.56
C LEU A 5 -10.77 -11.15 0.45
N ARG A 6 -11.48 -10.84 -0.64
CA ARG A 6 -12.04 -9.50 -0.88
C ARG A 6 -12.96 -9.02 0.25
N GLY A 7 -13.81 -9.93 0.77
CA GLY A 7 -14.71 -9.64 1.88
C GLY A 7 -13.96 -9.31 3.18
N PRO A 8 -13.16 -10.26 3.73
CA PRO A 8 -12.44 -10.00 4.98
C PRO A 8 -11.43 -8.85 4.90
N LEU A 9 -10.83 -8.56 3.74
CA LEU A 9 -9.97 -7.38 3.57
C LEU A 9 -10.72 -6.05 3.60
N GLU A 10 -12.03 -6.04 3.37
CA GLU A 10 -12.86 -4.84 3.44
C GLU A 10 -13.59 -4.71 4.78
N THR A 11 -14.25 -5.78 5.22
CA THR A 11 -15.12 -5.74 6.42
C THR A 11 -14.39 -6.15 7.69
N GLY A 12 -13.24 -6.82 7.57
CA GLY A 12 -12.60 -7.47 8.71
C GLY A 12 -13.42 -8.62 9.29
N GLU A 13 -14.36 -9.19 8.52
CA GLU A 13 -15.24 -10.27 8.94
C GLU A 13 -15.41 -11.33 7.84
N VAL A 14 -15.74 -12.55 8.23
CA VAL A 14 -16.16 -13.63 7.34
C VAL A 14 -17.54 -14.12 7.75
N MET A 15 -18.46 -14.18 6.80
CA MET A 15 -19.79 -14.77 6.98
C MET A 15 -19.77 -16.22 6.50
N VAL A 16 -20.09 -17.16 7.39
CA VAL A 16 -20.27 -18.57 7.06
C VAL A 16 -21.77 -18.87 7.07
N ALA A 17 -22.33 -19.06 5.87
CA ALA A 17 -23.70 -19.52 5.69
C ALA A 17 -23.72 -21.05 5.51
N ARG A 18 -24.51 -21.73 6.34
CA ARG A 18 -24.84 -23.15 6.26
C ARG A 18 -26.37 -23.29 6.27
N ALA A 19 -26.88 -24.47 5.89
CA ALA A 19 -28.31 -24.71 5.65
C ALA A 19 -29.25 -24.14 6.73
N ASN A 20 -28.83 -24.16 8.01
CA ASN A 20 -29.65 -23.68 9.13
C ASN A 20 -29.00 -22.55 9.97
N ALA A 21 -27.90 -21.93 9.50
CA ALA A 21 -27.20 -20.91 10.29
C ALA A 21 -26.40 -19.90 9.46
N HIS A 22 -26.39 -18.66 9.92
CA HIS A 22 -25.51 -17.60 9.46
C HIS A 22 -24.66 -17.12 10.63
N VAL A 23 -23.35 -17.40 10.59
CA VAL A 23 -22.42 -17.01 11.66
C VAL A 23 -21.37 -16.06 11.11
N ARG A 24 -21.11 -14.97 11.84
CA ARG A 24 -20.06 -13.98 11.53
C ARG A 24 -18.85 -14.22 12.42
N TYR A 25 -17.67 -14.29 11.81
CA TYR A 25 -16.40 -14.42 12.51
C TYR A 25 -15.50 -13.21 12.23
N PRO A 26 -14.76 -12.71 13.23
CA PRO A 26 -13.78 -11.65 13.02
C PRO A 26 -12.60 -12.17 12.17
N ALA A 27 -12.12 -11.34 11.25
CA ALA A 27 -11.05 -11.63 10.31
C ALA A 27 -10.20 -10.38 10.01
N LYS A 28 -9.89 -9.58 11.05
CA LYS A 28 -9.07 -8.36 10.96
C LYS A 28 -7.57 -8.67 10.79
N VAL A 29 -7.19 -9.21 9.64
CA VAL A 29 -5.80 -9.58 9.32
C VAL A 29 -5.03 -8.46 8.63
N GLN A 30 -3.71 -8.44 8.77
CA GLN A 30 -2.82 -7.72 7.86
C GLN A 30 -2.32 -8.69 6.79
N LEU A 31 -2.66 -8.43 5.52
CA LEU A 31 -2.19 -9.26 4.41
C LEU A 31 -0.82 -8.75 3.93
N VAL A 32 0.18 -9.63 4.01
CA VAL A 32 1.47 -9.46 3.36
C VAL A 32 1.59 -10.54 2.30
N ALA A 33 1.85 -10.13 1.06
CA ALA A 33 1.94 -11.04 -0.08
C ALA A 33 3.15 -10.68 -0.95
N ALA A 34 3.71 -11.70 -1.59
CA ALA A 34 4.76 -11.54 -2.59
C ALA A 34 4.39 -12.34 -3.83
N MET A 35 4.74 -11.83 -5.00
CA MET A 35 4.58 -12.53 -6.27
C MET A 35 5.81 -12.33 -7.14
N ASN A 36 6.16 -13.34 -7.93
CA ASN A 36 7.19 -13.17 -8.94
C ASN A 36 6.69 -12.28 -10.09
N PRO A 37 7.56 -11.55 -10.79
CA PRO A 37 7.17 -10.78 -11.97
C PRO A 37 6.82 -11.68 -13.17
N CYS A 38 7.26 -12.94 -13.15
CA CYS A 38 7.03 -13.96 -14.18
C CYS A 38 7.01 -15.35 -13.55
N ARG A 39 6.39 -16.32 -14.23
CA ARG A 39 6.43 -17.75 -13.84
C ARG A 39 7.85 -18.30 -13.73
N CYS A 40 8.81 -17.81 -14.54
CA CYS A 40 10.20 -18.25 -14.49
C CYS A 40 11.05 -17.57 -13.41
N GLY A 41 10.45 -16.76 -12.53
CA GLY A 41 11.16 -15.99 -11.50
C GLY A 41 11.91 -14.76 -12.01
N HIS A 42 12.20 -14.70 -13.32
CA HIS A 42 13.02 -13.66 -13.95
C HIS A 42 12.17 -12.86 -14.94
N GLY A 43 11.46 -11.86 -14.39
CA GLY A 43 10.68 -10.88 -15.14
C GLY A 43 11.30 -9.48 -15.01
N GLY A 44 10.68 -8.48 -15.64
CA GLY A 44 11.22 -7.12 -15.78
C GLY A 44 11.53 -6.77 -17.23
N ALA A 45 12.33 -5.73 -17.44
CA ALA A 45 12.74 -5.27 -18.77
C ALA A 45 13.45 -6.40 -19.54
N GLY A 46 12.92 -6.74 -20.72
CA GLY A 46 13.45 -7.80 -21.59
C GLY A 46 12.61 -9.07 -21.63
N ARG A 47 13.15 -10.14 -22.22
CA ARG A 47 12.39 -11.37 -22.54
C ARG A 47 12.18 -12.31 -21.34
N GLY A 48 12.86 -12.04 -20.22
CA GLY A 48 13.06 -12.98 -19.11
C GLY A 48 13.78 -14.26 -19.57
N TYR A 49 14.14 -15.16 -18.65
CA TYR A 49 14.73 -16.44 -19.05
C TYR A 49 13.78 -17.35 -19.84
N CYS A 50 12.47 -17.15 -19.69
CA CYS A 50 11.48 -17.91 -20.44
C CYS A 50 11.42 -17.55 -21.93
N GLY A 51 12.01 -16.42 -22.37
CA GLY A 51 11.93 -15.93 -23.73
C GLY A 51 10.53 -15.43 -24.17
N LYS A 52 9.52 -15.56 -23.30
CA LYS A 52 8.08 -15.39 -23.60
C LYS A 52 7.49 -14.07 -23.07
N ALA A 53 8.31 -13.19 -22.50
CA ALA A 53 7.84 -11.86 -22.14
C ALA A 53 7.55 -11.03 -23.41
N PRO A 54 6.59 -10.09 -23.37
CA PRO A 54 5.84 -9.66 -22.18
C PRO A 54 4.61 -10.53 -21.86
N ARG A 55 4.18 -11.41 -22.77
CA ARG A 55 2.93 -12.19 -22.62
C ARG A 55 2.95 -13.06 -21.36
N CYS A 56 4.03 -13.79 -21.11
CA CYS A 56 4.11 -14.65 -19.92
C CYS A 56 4.06 -13.85 -18.60
N GLN A 57 4.59 -12.62 -18.58
CA GLN A 57 4.53 -11.75 -17.41
C GLN A 57 3.09 -11.29 -17.16
N ARG A 58 2.41 -10.79 -18.20
CA ARG A 58 1.00 -10.39 -18.13
C ARG A 58 0.09 -11.54 -17.72
N ASP A 59 0.24 -12.71 -18.32
CA ASP A 59 -0.56 -13.89 -18.00
C ASP A 59 -0.35 -14.37 -16.55
N TYR A 60 0.86 -14.19 -16.00
CA TYR A 60 1.16 -14.56 -14.62
C TYR A 60 0.59 -13.54 -13.63
N GLN A 61 0.82 -12.25 -13.86
CA GLN A 61 0.35 -11.17 -12.99
C GLN A 61 -1.19 -11.05 -13.03
N GLY A 62 -1.80 -11.29 -14.19
CA GLY A 62 -3.26 -11.30 -14.38
C GLY A 62 -4.01 -12.41 -13.62
N ARG A 63 -3.29 -13.32 -12.93
CA ARG A 63 -3.91 -14.28 -11.98
C ARG A 63 -4.44 -13.61 -10.73
N VAL A 64 -3.95 -12.41 -10.42
CA VAL A 64 -4.47 -11.59 -9.33
C VAL A 64 -5.50 -10.65 -9.93
N SER A 65 -6.75 -10.77 -9.47
CA SER A 65 -7.85 -9.98 -10.04
C SER A 65 -7.67 -8.50 -9.75
N GLY A 66 -8.08 -7.64 -10.68
CA GLY A 66 -8.11 -6.18 -10.47
C GLY A 66 -8.85 -5.78 -9.18
N PRO A 67 -10.03 -6.36 -8.86
CA PRO A 67 -10.70 -6.11 -7.59
C PRO A 67 -9.89 -6.49 -6.35
N LEU A 68 -9.09 -7.55 -6.39
CA LEU A 68 -8.19 -7.89 -5.28
C LEU A 68 -7.01 -6.92 -5.21
N MET A 69 -6.44 -6.51 -6.36
CA MET A 69 -5.36 -5.51 -6.42
C MET A 69 -5.79 -4.13 -5.91
N ASP A 70 -7.02 -3.69 -6.20
CA ASP A 70 -7.60 -2.46 -5.62
C ASP A 70 -7.69 -2.55 -4.09
N ARG A 71 -7.69 -3.78 -3.54
CA ARG A 71 -7.66 -4.06 -2.09
C ARG A 71 -6.27 -4.17 -1.46
N ILE A 72 -5.21 -3.99 -2.25
CA ILE A 72 -3.84 -3.86 -1.75
C ILE A 72 -3.50 -2.38 -1.55
N ASP A 73 -3.09 -2.01 -0.33
CA ASP A 73 -2.79 -0.62 0.01
C ASP A 73 -1.44 -0.16 -0.53
N LEU A 74 -0.47 -1.07 -0.52
CA LEU A 74 0.93 -0.84 -0.83
C LEU A 74 1.43 -1.91 -1.80
N SER A 75 2.06 -1.49 -2.89
CA SER A 75 2.80 -2.38 -3.78
C SER A 75 4.22 -1.84 -3.93
N VAL A 76 5.20 -2.70 -3.63
CA VAL A 76 6.62 -2.35 -3.73
C VAL A 76 7.26 -3.32 -4.72
N ASP A 77 7.87 -2.75 -5.75
CA ASP A 77 8.63 -3.51 -6.73
C ASP A 77 10.06 -3.68 -6.22
N MET A 78 10.42 -4.93 -5.95
CA MET A 78 11.74 -5.31 -5.47
C MET A 78 12.62 -5.70 -6.67
N PRO A 79 13.59 -4.86 -7.08
CA PRO A 79 14.54 -5.24 -8.10
C PRO A 79 15.45 -6.37 -7.61
N ALA A 80 16.06 -7.09 -8.55
CA ALA A 80 17.09 -8.07 -8.21
C ALA A 80 18.30 -7.36 -7.58
N VAL A 81 18.84 -7.94 -6.50
CA VAL A 81 20.08 -7.47 -5.88
C VAL A 81 21.22 -7.66 -6.86
N THR A 82 21.93 -6.58 -7.18
CA THR A 82 23.10 -6.61 -8.05
C THR A 82 24.37 -6.93 -7.26
N ALA A 83 25.43 -7.33 -7.95
CA ALA A 83 26.74 -7.50 -7.31
C ALA A 83 27.28 -6.19 -6.72
N ALA A 84 26.94 -5.04 -7.32
CA ALA A 84 27.30 -3.73 -6.79
C ALA A 84 26.57 -3.42 -5.48
N ASP A 85 25.29 -3.81 -5.36
CA ASP A 85 24.51 -3.61 -4.13
C ASP A 85 25.10 -4.39 -2.95
N LEU A 86 25.69 -5.56 -3.19
CA LEU A 86 26.37 -6.36 -2.17
C LEU A 86 27.67 -5.72 -1.67
N ALA A 87 28.25 -4.79 -2.43
CA ALA A 87 29.44 -4.04 -2.06
C ALA A 87 29.13 -2.71 -1.36
N LEU A 88 27.85 -2.33 -1.25
CA LEU A 88 27.45 -1.11 -0.55
C LEU A 88 27.74 -1.24 0.95
N PRO A 89 28.06 -0.13 1.62
CA PRO A 89 28.12 -0.11 3.08
C PRO A 89 26.77 -0.52 3.68
N PRO A 90 26.76 -1.06 4.91
CA PRO A 90 25.52 -1.39 5.58
C PRO A 90 24.60 -0.15 5.69
N PRO A 91 23.28 -0.35 5.66
CA PRO A 91 22.33 0.76 5.76
C PRO A 91 22.52 1.53 7.07
N SER A 92 22.25 2.83 7.02
CA SER A 92 22.38 3.74 8.16
C SER A 92 21.39 3.45 9.30
N GLU A 93 20.29 2.76 9.00
CA GLU A 93 19.32 2.26 9.98
C GLU A 93 19.17 0.74 9.85
N GLY A 94 19.24 0.05 10.98
CA GLY A 94 18.92 -1.37 11.10
C GLY A 94 17.48 -1.59 11.56
N SER A 95 17.14 -2.85 11.83
CA SER A 95 15.79 -3.24 12.26
C SER A 95 15.41 -2.65 13.63
N ALA A 96 16.38 -2.41 14.52
CA ALA A 96 16.11 -1.88 15.85
C ALA A 96 15.69 -0.40 15.80
N GLU A 97 16.42 0.40 15.02
CA GLU A 97 16.13 1.82 14.80
C GLU A 97 14.77 1.99 14.12
N PHE A 98 14.50 1.16 13.10
CA PHE A 98 13.23 1.16 12.40
C PHE A 98 12.06 0.75 13.32
N ALA A 99 12.24 -0.28 14.13
CA ALA A 99 11.22 -0.71 15.09
C ALA A 99 10.87 0.40 16.09
N ALA A 100 11.86 1.15 16.58
CA ALA A 100 11.64 2.28 17.45
C ALA A 100 10.84 3.41 16.75
N ARG A 101 11.15 3.71 15.48
CA ARG A 101 10.39 4.69 14.68
C ARG A 101 8.94 4.26 14.49
N VAL A 102 8.70 2.99 14.15
CA VAL A 102 7.35 2.43 14.01
C VAL A 102 6.58 2.48 15.33
N ALA A 103 7.22 2.15 16.45
CA ALA A 103 6.59 2.21 17.76
C ALA A 103 6.14 3.63 18.13
N ARG A 104 6.99 4.64 17.88
CA ARG A 104 6.62 6.06 18.08
C ARG A 104 5.41 6.45 17.23
N ALA A 105 5.45 6.13 15.93
CA ALA A 105 4.33 6.42 15.03
C ALA A 105 3.03 5.76 15.47
N ARG A 106 3.09 4.51 15.97
CA ARG A 106 1.91 3.83 16.53
C ARG A 106 1.38 4.50 17.79
N GLN A 107 2.26 4.94 18.69
CA GLN A 107 1.83 5.66 19.90
C GLN A 107 1.08 6.94 19.52
N LEU A 108 1.60 7.73 18.57
CA LEU A 108 0.92 8.93 18.06
C LEU A 108 -0.47 8.64 17.47
N GLN A 109 -0.71 7.45 16.94
CA GLN A 109 -2.03 7.05 16.41
C GLN A 109 -2.99 6.68 17.55
N ILE A 110 -2.49 5.96 18.56
CA ILE A 110 -3.24 5.63 19.78
C ILE A 110 -3.68 6.92 20.49
N ASP A 111 -2.74 7.82 20.76
CA ASP A 111 -3.01 9.08 21.47
C ASP A 111 -4.05 9.93 20.72
N ARG A 112 -3.99 9.98 19.38
CA ARG A 112 -5.00 10.67 18.56
C ARG A 112 -6.35 9.99 18.58
N ALA A 113 -6.39 8.66 18.56
CA ALA A 113 -7.65 7.94 18.62
C ALA A 113 -8.35 8.15 19.97
N GLU A 114 -7.59 8.14 21.08
CA GLU A 114 -8.11 8.47 22.40
C GLU A 114 -8.62 9.92 22.47
N ALA A 115 -7.85 10.89 21.97
CA ALA A 115 -8.24 12.30 21.94
C ALA A 115 -9.49 12.59 21.08
N HIS A 116 -9.83 11.69 20.15
CA HIS A 116 -11.00 11.80 19.27
C HIS A 116 -12.08 10.75 19.57
N GLU A 117 -11.98 10.02 20.69
CA GLU A 117 -12.93 8.97 21.10
C GLU A 117 -13.19 7.91 20.00
N SER A 118 -12.16 7.60 19.21
CA SER A 118 -12.23 6.61 18.12
C SER A 118 -11.95 5.21 18.65
N LEU A 119 -12.78 4.25 18.25
CA LEU A 119 -12.55 2.82 18.52
C LEU A 119 -11.43 2.21 17.66
N GLU A 120 -11.02 2.89 16.59
CA GLU A 120 -9.97 2.41 15.69
C GLU A 120 -8.71 3.26 15.87
N ALA A 121 -7.73 2.68 16.57
CA ALA A 121 -6.47 3.35 16.91
C ALA A 121 -5.46 3.43 15.77
N LEU A 122 -5.61 2.62 14.71
CA LEU A 122 -4.63 2.55 13.63
C LEU A 122 -5.11 3.32 12.39
N ASN A 123 -4.24 4.13 11.80
CA ASN A 123 -4.52 4.86 10.56
C ASN A 123 -5.03 3.94 9.44
N GLY A 124 -4.48 2.72 9.34
CA GLY A 124 -4.89 1.72 8.35
C GLY A 124 -6.37 1.32 8.41
N ARG A 125 -7.04 1.58 9.55
CA ARG A 125 -8.46 1.27 9.79
C ARG A 125 -9.32 2.53 9.97
N ALA A 126 -8.74 3.72 9.91
CA ALA A 126 -9.47 4.97 10.08
C ALA A 126 -10.45 5.21 8.90
N GLU A 127 -11.68 5.62 9.20
CA GLU A 127 -12.75 5.83 8.22
C GLU A 127 -13.56 7.10 8.48
N GLY A 128 -14.29 7.52 7.44
CA GLY A 128 -15.25 8.63 7.48
C GLY A 128 -14.66 9.89 8.11
N ALA A 129 -15.45 10.49 9.01
CA ALA A 129 -15.10 11.75 9.67
C ALA A 129 -13.83 11.65 10.54
N PHE A 130 -13.50 10.47 11.09
CA PHE A 130 -12.27 10.31 11.87
C PHE A 130 -11.04 10.41 10.96
N LEU A 131 -11.06 9.75 9.80
CA LEU A 131 -9.97 9.85 8.82
C LEU A 131 -9.78 11.29 8.34
N GLU A 132 -10.86 11.99 8.01
CA GLU A 132 -10.79 13.39 7.57
C GLU A 132 -10.14 14.30 8.62
N LYS A 133 -10.47 14.10 9.91
CA LYS A 133 -9.89 14.85 11.03
C LYS A 133 -8.39 14.62 11.18
N ILE A 134 -7.94 13.37 11.21
CA ILE A 134 -6.54 13.05 11.51
C ILE A 134 -5.59 13.37 10.35
N VAL A 135 -6.10 13.32 9.11
CA VAL A 135 -5.30 13.56 7.91
C VAL A 135 -4.82 15.01 7.85
N ALA A 136 -5.71 15.98 8.10
CA ALA A 136 -5.38 17.42 8.06
C ALA A 136 -4.46 17.78 6.87
N ILE A 137 -4.88 17.40 5.65
CA ILE A 137 -4.10 17.53 4.42
C ILE A 137 -3.95 18.99 4.00
N ASP A 138 -2.74 19.40 3.63
CA ASP A 138 -2.47 20.71 3.06
C ASP A 138 -3.10 20.89 1.67
N GLU A 139 -3.26 22.14 1.24
CA GLU A 139 -3.90 22.43 -0.05
C GLU A 139 -3.12 21.84 -1.23
N ALA A 140 -1.79 21.85 -1.14
CA ALA A 140 -0.91 21.29 -2.16
C ALA A 140 -1.08 19.76 -2.31
N GLY A 141 -1.24 19.04 -1.21
CA GLY A 141 -1.53 17.61 -1.18
C GLY A 141 -2.94 17.30 -1.67
N ARG A 142 -3.94 18.09 -1.28
CA ARG A 142 -5.32 17.96 -1.75
C ARG A 142 -5.40 18.12 -3.28
N SER A 143 -4.75 19.13 -3.81
CA SER A 143 -4.64 19.36 -5.26
C SER A 143 -3.93 18.22 -5.99
N LEU A 144 -2.85 17.66 -5.42
CA LEU A 144 -2.18 16.49 -6.00
C LEU A 144 -3.10 15.26 -6.04
N LEU A 145 -3.83 15.00 -4.96
CA LEU A 145 -4.73 13.86 -4.86
C LEU A 145 -5.91 13.99 -5.83
N ALA A 146 -6.49 15.18 -5.96
CA ALA A 146 -7.54 15.49 -6.93
C ALA A 146 -7.08 15.22 -8.37
N ARG A 147 -5.91 15.74 -8.77
CA ARG A 147 -5.35 15.50 -10.11
C ARG A 147 -5.09 14.02 -10.38
N ALA A 148 -4.67 13.25 -9.37
CA ALA A 148 -4.48 11.81 -9.51
C ALA A 148 -5.81 11.08 -9.75
N ALA A 149 -6.89 11.51 -9.09
CA ALA A 149 -8.23 10.97 -9.29
C ALA A 149 -8.79 11.32 -10.69
N GLU A 150 -8.66 12.59 -11.12
CA GLU A 150 -9.09 13.05 -12.45
C GLU A 150 -8.36 12.32 -13.58
N ALA A 151 -7.08 12.01 -13.40
CA ALA A 151 -6.29 11.23 -14.35
C ALA A 151 -6.62 9.72 -14.35
N GLY A 152 -7.63 9.28 -13.59
CA GLY A 152 -8.04 7.87 -13.51
C GLY A 152 -7.03 6.97 -12.82
N LYS A 153 -6.04 7.54 -12.10
CA LYS A 153 -4.98 6.75 -11.45
C LYS A 153 -5.42 6.09 -10.15
N ILE A 154 -6.47 6.62 -9.51
CA ILE A 154 -7.01 6.10 -8.24
C ILE A 154 -8.53 6.03 -8.27
N SER A 155 -9.08 4.95 -7.71
CA SER A 155 -10.51 4.79 -7.44
C SER A 155 -10.93 5.57 -6.20
N ALA A 156 -12.23 5.68 -5.92
CA ALA A 156 -12.73 6.22 -4.64
C ALA A 156 -12.21 5.43 -3.43
N ARG A 157 -12.04 4.10 -3.56
CA ARG A 157 -11.37 3.28 -2.54
C ARG A 157 -9.88 3.62 -2.43
N GLY A 158 -9.22 3.77 -3.58
CA GLY A 158 -7.84 4.21 -3.68
C GLY A 158 -7.60 5.54 -2.95
N TRP A 159 -8.51 6.50 -3.09
CA TRP A 159 -8.47 7.80 -2.40
C TRP A 159 -8.33 7.66 -0.88
N THR A 160 -9.29 6.97 -0.24
CA THR A 160 -9.29 6.74 1.21
C THR A 160 -7.99 6.08 1.67
N ARG A 161 -7.50 5.12 0.90
CA ARG A 161 -6.28 4.38 1.23
C ARG A 161 -5.03 5.24 1.05
N VAL A 162 -4.97 6.13 0.05
CA VAL A 162 -3.90 7.13 -0.07
C VAL A 162 -3.89 8.03 1.16
N LEU A 163 -5.04 8.48 1.65
CA LEU A 163 -5.11 9.31 2.85
C LEU A 163 -4.58 8.59 4.09
N ARG A 164 -5.00 7.34 4.33
CA ARG A 164 -4.50 6.50 5.44
C ARG A 164 -2.99 6.33 5.39
N LEU A 165 -2.47 6.04 4.21
CA LEU A 165 -1.04 5.85 3.99
C LEU A 165 -0.26 7.16 4.18
N SER A 166 -0.76 8.27 3.61
CA SER A 166 -0.14 9.59 3.75
C SER A 166 -0.06 10.03 5.21
N ARG A 167 -1.10 9.76 6.01
CA ARG A 167 -1.09 10.01 7.46
C ARG A 167 -0.07 9.14 8.18
N THR A 168 0.08 7.89 7.78
CA THR A 168 1.08 6.97 8.37
C THR A 168 2.50 7.40 8.04
N ILE A 169 2.75 7.87 6.81
CA ILE A 169 4.05 8.44 6.40
C ILE A 169 4.34 9.71 7.23
N ALA A 170 3.36 10.60 7.38
CA ALA A 170 3.49 11.79 8.22
C ALA A 170 3.85 11.43 9.68
N ASP A 171 3.23 10.38 10.24
CA ASP A 171 3.51 9.93 11.61
C ASP A 171 4.92 9.34 11.76
N LEU A 172 5.42 8.66 10.72
CA LEU A 172 6.80 8.14 10.71
C LEU A 172 7.83 9.26 10.66
N GLU A 173 7.51 10.39 10.01
CA GLU A 173 8.32 11.60 9.99
C GLU A 173 8.13 12.46 11.26
N GLY A 174 7.06 12.23 12.03
CA GLY A 174 6.71 13.08 13.18
C GLY A 174 6.07 14.41 12.78
N ALA A 175 5.47 14.50 11.60
CA ALA A 175 4.79 15.69 11.12
C ALA A 175 3.35 15.81 11.69
N ASP A 176 2.93 17.01 12.07
CA ASP A 176 1.60 17.25 12.63
C ASP A 176 0.47 16.99 11.63
N GLY A 177 0.69 17.25 10.35
CA GLY A 177 -0.30 17.15 9.27
C GLY A 177 0.22 16.44 8.02
N VAL A 178 -0.70 16.07 7.13
CA VAL A 178 -0.35 15.49 5.84
C VAL A 178 0.05 16.59 4.85
N ARG A 179 1.30 16.55 4.38
CA ARG A 179 1.83 17.46 3.36
C ARG A 179 1.82 16.80 1.99
N ARG A 180 1.94 17.61 0.94
CA ARG A 180 2.07 17.13 -0.46
C ARG A 180 3.10 16.01 -0.62
N VAL A 181 4.24 16.07 0.07
CA VAL A 181 5.30 15.05 0.00
C VAL A 181 4.83 13.67 0.47
N HIS A 182 4.06 13.59 1.56
CA HIS A 182 3.53 12.32 2.05
C HIS A 182 2.50 11.73 1.08
N VAL A 183 1.71 12.59 0.43
CA VAL A 183 0.73 12.19 -0.60
C VAL A 183 1.43 11.67 -1.85
N ALA A 184 2.50 12.34 -2.28
CA ALA A 184 3.29 11.93 -3.43
C ALA A 184 3.92 10.54 -3.20
N GLU A 185 4.49 10.31 -2.03
CA GLU A 185 5.04 9.01 -1.64
C GLU A 185 3.95 7.92 -1.58
N ALA A 186 2.81 8.22 -0.94
CA ALA A 186 1.68 7.30 -0.87
C ALA A 186 1.14 6.91 -2.26
N LEU A 187 1.11 7.86 -3.20
CA LEU A 187 0.74 7.60 -4.60
C LEU A 187 1.80 6.77 -5.34
N ALA A 188 3.09 7.00 -5.08
CA ALA A 188 4.18 6.25 -5.71
C ALA A 188 4.14 4.75 -5.34
N HIS A 189 3.69 4.42 -4.14
CA HIS A 189 3.50 3.03 -3.69
C HIS A 189 2.22 2.36 -4.22
N ARG A 190 1.40 3.06 -5.02
CA ARG A 190 0.27 2.42 -5.71
C ARG A 190 0.71 1.88 -7.06
N ARG A 191 0.58 0.56 -7.24
CA ARG A 191 0.46 -0.03 -8.57
C ARG A 191 -0.93 0.27 -9.12
N SER A 192 -1.01 1.04 -10.20
CA SER A 192 -2.21 1.03 -11.03
C SER A 192 -2.33 -0.35 -11.67
N ALA A 193 -3.53 -0.94 -11.64
CA ALA A 193 -3.78 -2.32 -12.06
C ALA A 193 -3.65 -2.57 -13.58
N THR A 194 -2.94 -1.73 -14.33
CA THR A 194 -2.76 -1.85 -15.77
C THR A 194 -1.55 -2.75 -16.06
N PRO A 195 -1.75 -4.01 -16.49
CA PRO A 195 -0.64 -4.89 -16.81
C PRO A 195 -0.07 -4.50 -18.17
N GLY A 196 1.11 -3.87 -18.19
CA GLY A 196 1.90 -3.69 -19.41
C GLY A 196 2.17 -2.27 -19.88
N GLU A 197 1.94 -1.25 -19.06
CA GLU A 197 2.65 0.03 -19.24
C GLU A 197 3.92 -0.03 -18.42
N ASP A 198 5.06 -0.16 -19.11
CA ASP A 198 6.37 0.14 -18.56
C ASP A 198 6.38 1.60 -18.09
N VAL A 199 5.96 1.83 -16.86
CA VAL A 199 6.44 3.01 -16.13
C VAL A 199 7.83 2.61 -15.65
N ALA A 200 8.83 2.93 -16.47
CA ALA A 200 10.19 3.01 -15.97
C ALA A 200 10.14 3.84 -14.70
N PRO A 201 10.57 3.32 -13.53
CA PRO A 201 10.63 4.17 -12.38
C PRO A 201 11.76 5.17 -12.66
N SER A 202 11.41 6.40 -13.01
CA SER A 202 12.32 7.52 -12.88
C SER A 202 12.46 7.79 -11.39
N PHE A 203 13.24 6.95 -10.70
CA PHE A 203 13.69 7.26 -9.36
C PHE A 203 14.67 8.42 -9.49
N GLY A 204 14.16 9.61 -9.18
CA GLY A 204 14.97 10.61 -8.53
C GLY A 204 15.62 9.99 -7.30
N GLN A 205 16.85 10.38 -7.06
CA GLN A 205 17.69 9.99 -5.93
C GLN A 205 16.90 10.01 -4.61
N PRO A 206 17.28 9.19 -3.62
CA PRO A 206 16.72 9.29 -2.28
C PRO A 206 16.87 10.73 -1.80
N VAL A 207 15.74 11.39 -1.54
CA VAL A 207 15.71 12.62 -0.76
C VAL A 207 15.77 12.16 0.70
N PHE A 208 17.00 11.95 1.17
CA PHE A 208 17.38 12.14 2.55
C PHE A 208 18.39 13.28 2.58
#